data_AF-A0A9X7AMF8-F1
#
_entry.id   AF-A0A9X7AMF8-F1
#
_cell.length_a   1.000
_cell.length_b   1.000
_cell.length_c   1.000
_cell.angle_alpha   90.00
_cell.angle_beta   90.00
_cell.angle_gamma   90.00
#
_symmetry.space_group_name_H-M   'P 1'
#
loop_
_entity.id
_entity.type
_entity.pdbx_description
1 polymer ?
#
loop_
_entity_poly.entity_id
_entity_poly.type
_entity_poly.pdbx_seq_one_letter_code
_entity_poly.pdbx_strand_id
1 'polypeptide(L)'
;MKKLSKVMSFCLAASMLVITGCETSEHKVQVNETIEQLDEAPEVTEKEAKKIVRKSVDGIANAFSEMEKANGWSRNNPGDLETAKKGVKGLVSEKFVENQLPKSLATFNRSRETDMLPFPINIEPKMRLTYSQKKDILTIETITPSNDMGNEAEIWEFIFVYKDGKWLIDKWSSHTPSDLKLTKEEASEFLKIRGFKNVDFVKEEHSGDKKYIFKENTRSIAVDAKTSAITYDINEQKQEKVAKENSSQGQETVKEDNVSSQVTSKEEKKITKESSTAAGKTKALNELSALENQETHANVASDNDIVNEIEGNYELWDNKLNEIYSTLKSTMSPDAFQSLKTKQIAWVKEKESKVKAIGTDTNNGTMRRIEASEEKYKMTKARCYELVNGYMN
;
A
#
# COMPACT_ATOMS: atom_id res chain seq x y z
N MET A 1 -36.87 70.97 5.15
CA MET A 1 -37.30 71.39 3.80
C MET A 1 -37.20 70.16 2.89
N LYS A 2 -38.29 69.42 2.57
CA LYS A 2 -39.17 69.55 1.37
C LYS A 2 -38.33 69.67 0.07
N LYS A 3 -38.46 68.86 -1.01
CA LYS A 3 -39.53 67.97 -1.54
C LYS A 3 -39.02 67.09 -2.73
N LEU A 4 -39.68 65.93 -2.91
CA LEU A 4 -40.18 65.21 -4.15
C LEU A 4 -39.24 65.01 -5.37
N SER A 5 -39.03 63.80 -5.93
CA SER A 5 -39.86 62.70 -6.50
C SER A 5 -39.92 62.72 -8.04
N LYS A 6 -39.53 61.62 -8.71
CA LYS A 6 -40.40 60.83 -9.60
C LYS A 6 -39.73 59.56 -10.12
N VAL A 7 -40.48 58.47 -9.99
CA VAL A 7 -40.34 57.15 -10.62
C VAL A 7 -41.37 57.07 -11.76
N MET A 8 -41.04 56.42 -12.87
CA MET A 8 -41.91 55.73 -13.84
C MET A 8 -41.01 54.71 -14.54
N SER A 9 -41.18 53.38 -14.59
CA SER A 9 -42.32 52.44 -14.59
C SER A 9 -43.14 52.39 -15.87
N PHE A 10 -43.35 51.13 -16.34
CA PHE A 10 -44.19 50.61 -17.42
C PHE A 10 -43.72 50.83 -18.87
N CYS A 11 -43.86 49.89 -19.81
CA CYS A 11 -44.84 48.81 -19.92
C CYS A 11 -44.36 47.70 -20.89
N LEU A 12 -44.70 46.44 -20.59
CA LEU A 12 -44.88 45.36 -21.57
C LEU A 12 -45.93 45.76 -22.63
N ALA A 13 -45.74 45.32 -23.87
CA ALA A 13 -46.83 45.14 -24.82
C ALA A 13 -46.62 43.83 -25.60
N ALA A 14 -47.41 42.82 -25.23
CA ALA A 14 -47.77 41.70 -26.07
C ALA A 14 -48.97 42.08 -26.95
N SER A 15 -49.33 41.17 -27.89
CA SER A 15 -50.52 41.16 -28.79
C SER A 15 -50.30 41.91 -30.12
N MET A 16 -50.72 41.45 -31.31
CA MET A 16 -51.73 40.47 -31.72
C MET A 16 -51.39 39.82 -33.07
N LEU A 17 -51.92 38.60 -33.25
CA LEU A 17 -52.22 37.96 -34.53
C LEU A 17 -53.08 38.86 -35.44
N VAL A 18 -52.78 38.85 -36.74
CA VAL A 18 -53.77 39.08 -37.80
C VAL A 18 -53.70 37.89 -38.77
N ILE A 19 -54.81 37.18 -38.85
CA ILE A 19 -55.11 36.16 -39.86
C ILE A 19 -55.84 36.86 -41.00
N THR A 20 -55.36 36.73 -42.24
CA THR A 20 -56.19 36.54 -43.45
C THR A 20 -55.29 36.32 -44.68
N GLY A 21 -55.53 35.23 -45.41
CA GLY A 21 -54.97 34.97 -46.74
C GLY A 21 -55.26 33.53 -47.18
N CYS A 22 -56.33 33.34 -47.97
CA CYS A 22 -56.85 32.05 -48.43
C CYS A 22 -55.99 31.31 -49.46
N GLU A 23 -56.01 29.97 -49.31
CA GLU A 23 -56.12 28.88 -50.30
C GLU A 23 -55.21 28.83 -51.54
N THR A 24 -54.36 27.81 -51.60
CA THR A 24 -54.57 26.62 -52.46
C THR A 24 -53.56 25.52 -52.10
N SER A 25 -54.01 24.27 -52.22
CA SER A 25 -53.36 23.02 -51.79
C SER A 25 -52.09 22.67 -52.56
N GLU A 26 -51.02 22.27 -51.86
CA GLU A 26 -50.13 21.18 -52.29
C GLU A 26 -49.19 20.76 -51.15
N HIS A 27 -49.06 19.44 -50.95
CA HIS A 27 -48.25 18.75 -49.94
C HIS A 27 -46.82 19.31 -49.81
N LYS A 28 -46.43 19.81 -48.63
CA LYS A 28 -45.02 19.87 -48.21
C LYS A 28 -44.83 19.51 -46.73
N VAL A 29 -44.23 18.33 -46.58
CA VAL A 29 -43.40 17.79 -45.50
C VAL A 29 -43.07 18.77 -44.36
N GLN A 30 -43.38 18.34 -43.13
CA GLN A 30 -42.83 18.86 -41.88
C GLN A 30 -41.31 18.95 -41.95
N VAL A 31 -40.77 20.15 -41.81
CA VAL A 31 -39.41 20.35 -41.33
C VAL A 31 -39.52 21.18 -40.07
N ASN A 32 -39.68 20.49 -38.93
CA ASN A 32 -39.26 21.05 -37.66
C ASN A 32 -37.73 21.08 -37.70
N GLU A 33 -37.16 22.19 -38.17
CA GLU A 33 -35.76 22.51 -37.90
C GLU A 33 -35.64 22.77 -36.40
N THR A 34 -35.46 21.69 -35.63
CA THR A 34 -34.74 21.78 -34.37
C THR A 34 -33.34 22.23 -34.75
N ILE A 35 -33.05 23.51 -34.55
CA ILE A 35 -31.68 24.00 -34.59
C ILE A 35 -30.95 23.28 -33.46
N GLU A 36 -30.29 22.16 -33.76
CA GLU A 36 -29.21 21.64 -32.94
C GLU A 36 -28.15 22.73 -32.88
N GLN A 37 -28.15 23.50 -31.79
CA GLN A 37 -26.95 24.23 -31.40
C GLN A 37 -25.86 23.17 -31.24
N LEU A 38 -25.00 23.05 -32.25
CA LEU A 38 -23.73 22.35 -32.15
C LEU A 38 -23.00 22.95 -30.95
N ASP A 39 -22.99 22.19 -29.86
CA ASP A 39 -22.32 22.51 -28.60
C ASP A 39 -20.81 22.41 -28.85
N GLU A 40 -20.27 23.45 -29.48
CA GLU A 40 -18.86 23.52 -29.81
C GLU A 40 -18.07 23.56 -28.51
N ALA A 41 -17.14 22.61 -28.36
CA ALA A 41 -16.37 22.47 -27.14
C ALA A 41 -15.54 23.74 -26.88
N PRO A 42 -15.62 24.33 -25.67
CA PRO A 42 -14.82 25.50 -25.36
C PRO A 42 -13.33 25.15 -25.42
N GLU A 43 -12.51 26.12 -25.82
CA GLU A 43 -11.06 25.97 -25.76
C GLU A 43 -10.62 25.80 -24.30
N VAL A 44 -9.83 24.75 -24.04
CA VAL A 44 -9.37 24.38 -22.70
C VAL A 44 -8.00 24.98 -22.45
N THR A 45 -7.87 25.80 -21.42
CA THR A 45 -6.57 26.28 -20.94
C THR A 45 -5.84 25.21 -20.11
N GLU A 46 -4.53 25.34 -19.91
CA GLU A 46 -3.75 24.42 -19.06
C GLU A 46 -4.33 24.31 -17.64
N LYS A 47 -4.74 25.44 -17.06
CA LYS A 47 -5.36 25.49 -15.73
C LYS A 47 -6.67 24.70 -15.68
N GLU A 48 -7.45 24.77 -16.75
CA GLU A 48 -8.69 24.01 -16.88
C GLU A 48 -8.41 22.53 -17.11
N ALA A 49 -7.44 22.17 -17.94
CA ALA A 49 -7.02 20.78 -18.16
C ALA A 49 -6.62 20.09 -16.84
N LYS A 50 -5.78 20.75 -16.00
CA LYS A 50 -5.42 20.24 -14.66
C LYS A 50 -6.66 19.97 -13.79
N LYS A 51 -7.65 20.86 -13.87
CA LYS A 51 -8.89 20.76 -13.10
C LYS A 51 -9.81 19.67 -13.66
N ILE A 52 -9.93 19.56 -14.99
CA ILE A 52 -10.77 18.58 -15.68
C ILE A 52 -10.30 17.17 -15.33
N VAL A 53 -9.01 16.86 -15.51
CA VAL A 53 -8.49 15.51 -15.26
C VAL A 53 -8.66 15.10 -13.81
N ARG A 54 -8.29 15.98 -12.86
CA ARG A 54 -8.41 15.71 -11.43
C ARG A 54 -9.87 15.48 -11.02
N LYS A 55 -10.76 16.42 -11.38
CA LYS A 55 -12.18 16.32 -11.01
C LYS A 55 -12.87 15.10 -11.60
N SER A 56 -12.49 14.70 -12.80
CA SER A 56 -13.15 13.59 -13.49
C SER A 56 -12.74 12.24 -12.91
N VAL A 57 -11.44 12.05 -12.62
CA VAL A 57 -10.94 10.85 -11.93
C VAL A 57 -11.52 10.77 -10.51
N ASP A 58 -11.50 11.88 -9.76
CA ASP A 58 -12.08 11.95 -8.41
C ASP A 58 -13.59 11.68 -8.45
N GLY A 59 -14.29 12.21 -9.46
CA GLY A 59 -15.72 11.99 -9.65
C GLY A 59 -16.05 10.51 -9.81
N ILE A 60 -15.28 9.78 -10.61
CA ILE A 60 -15.46 8.33 -10.79
C ILE A 60 -15.15 7.59 -9.50
N ALA A 61 -14.01 7.87 -8.86
CA ALA A 61 -13.63 7.21 -7.61
C ALA A 61 -14.68 7.43 -6.51
N ASN A 62 -15.20 8.66 -6.38
CA ASN A 62 -16.28 8.99 -5.45
C ASN A 62 -17.58 8.27 -5.80
N ALA A 63 -17.96 8.20 -7.08
CA ALA A 63 -19.14 7.47 -7.50
C ALA A 63 -19.06 5.98 -7.10
N PHE A 64 -17.89 5.35 -7.26
CA PHE A 64 -17.65 3.99 -6.80
C PHE A 64 -17.72 3.84 -5.29
N SER A 65 -17.15 4.78 -4.53
CA SER A 65 -17.25 4.77 -3.06
C SER A 65 -18.70 4.91 -2.57
N GLU A 66 -19.49 5.77 -3.20
CA GLU A 66 -20.90 5.95 -2.84
C GLU A 66 -21.75 4.72 -3.24
N MET A 67 -21.51 4.12 -4.40
CA MET A 67 -22.15 2.86 -4.79
C MET A 67 -21.80 1.73 -3.82
N GLU A 68 -20.54 1.65 -3.38
CA GLU A 68 -20.11 0.64 -2.43
C GLU A 68 -20.88 0.75 -1.11
N LYS A 69 -20.97 1.95 -0.54
CA LYS A 69 -21.73 2.19 0.69
C LYS A 69 -23.21 1.89 0.50
N ALA A 70 -23.81 2.39 -0.58
CA ALA A 70 -25.25 2.29 -0.82
C ALA A 70 -25.71 0.85 -1.08
N ASN A 71 -24.86 0.02 -1.68
CA ASN A 71 -25.21 -1.34 -2.08
C ASN A 71 -24.54 -2.41 -1.20
N GLY A 72 -23.84 -2.00 -0.14
CA GLY A 72 -23.10 -2.91 0.74
C GLY A 72 -22.07 -3.74 -0.01
N TRP A 73 -21.41 -3.16 -1.01
CA TRP A 73 -20.40 -3.88 -1.76
C TRP A 73 -19.23 -4.23 -0.85
N SER A 74 -18.80 -5.47 -0.94
CA SER A 74 -17.78 -6.05 -0.08
C SER A 74 -17.15 -7.25 -0.79
N ARG A 75 -16.21 -7.91 -0.12
CA ARG A 75 -15.63 -9.16 -0.61
C ARG A 75 -16.68 -10.23 -0.93
N ASN A 76 -17.70 -10.35 -0.08
CA ASN A 76 -18.76 -11.35 -0.24
C ASN A 76 -19.94 -10.84 -1.09
N ASN A 77 -19.89 -9.58 -1.50
CA ASN A 77 -20.91 -8.92 -2.32
C ASN A 77 -20.21 -7.97 -3.31
N PRO A 78 -19.54 -8.51 -4.35
CA PRO A 78 -18.77 -7.68 -5.27
C PRO A 78 -19.66 -6.72 -6.05
N GLY A 79 -19.08 -5.59 -6.48
CA GLY A 79 -19.83 -4.62 -7.26
C GLY A 79 -20.25 -5.17 -8.62
N ASP A 80 -21.46 -4.84 -9.04
CA ASP A 80 -22.06 -5.28 -10.30
C ASP A 80 -22.03 -4.18 -11.37
N LEU A 81 -22.00 -4.60 -12.64
CA LEU A 81 -21.84 -3.70 -13.77
C LEU A 81 -23.08 -2.81 -13.99
N GLU A 82 -24.29 -3.29 -13.69
CA GLU A 82 -25.52 -2.53 -13.92
C GLU A 82 -25.64 -1.34 -12.98
N THR A 83 -25.31 -1.54 -11.71
CA THR A 83 -25.20 -0.46 -10.73
C THR A 83 -24.03 0.46 -11.09
N ALA A 84 -22.85 -0.08 -11.45
CA ALA A 84 -21.69 0.71 -11.85
C ALA A 84 -22.00 1.66 -13.02
N LYS A 85 -22.67 1.15 -14.07
CA LYS A 85 -23.14 1.94 -15.22
C LYS A 85 -24.00 3.13 -14.81
N LYS A 86 -24.91 2.93 -13.87
CA LYS A 86 -25.80 3.99 -13.37
C LYS A 86 -25.03 5.04 -12.57
N GLY A 87 -24.10 4.61 -11.71
CA GLY A 87 -23.35 5.53 -10.84
C GLY A 87 -22.35 6.42 -11.58
N VAL A 88 -21.75 5.94 -12.68
CA VAL A 88 -20.82 6.75 -13.48
C VAL A 88 -21.50 7.61 -14.54
N LYS A 89 -22.83 7.55 -14.66
CA LYS A 89 -23.59 8.28 -15.69
C LYS A 89 -23.32 9.79 -15.60
N GLY A 90 -22.92 10.38 -16.72
CA GLY A 90 -22.60 11.80 -16.81
C GLY A 90 -21.19 12.19 -16.33
N LEU A 91 -20.35 11.20 -15.97
CA LEU A 91 -18.92 11.37 -15.73
C LEU A 91 -18.06 10.80 -16.87
N VAL A 92 -18.61 9.81 -17.58
CA VAL A 92 -17.91 9.03 -18.60
C VAL A 92 -18.73 8.92 -19.89
N SER A 93 -18.06 8.64 -21.01
CA SER A 93 -18.70 8.40 -22.29
C SER A 93 -19.31 6.98 -22.37
N GLU A 94 -20.16 6.76 -23.38
CA GLU A 94 -20.69 5.41 -23.70
C GLU A 94 -19.55 4.43 -24.00
N LYS A 95 -18.52 4.88 -24.73
CA LYS A 95 -17.36 4.06 -25.07
C LYS A 95 -16.51 3.69 -23.85
N PHE A 96 -16.41 4.57 -22.85
CA PHE A 96 -15.79 4.21 -21.58
C PHE A 96 -16.61 3.12 -20.88
N VAL A 97 -17.94 3.25 -20.84
CA VAL A 97 -18.84 2.26 -20.22
C VAL A 97 -18.68 0.89 -20.87
N GLU A 98 -18.52 0.84 -22.19
CA GLU A 98 -18.35 -0.41 -22.93
C GLU A 98 -16.97 -1.04 -22.71
N ASN A 99 -15.90 -0.24 -22.77
CA ASN A 99 -14.53 -0.76 -22.93
C ASN A 99 -13.65 -0.65 -21.69
N GLN A 100 -13.89 0.35 -20.84
CA GLN A 100 -13.05 0.68 -19.69
C GLN A 100 -13.72 0.28 -18.37
N LEU A 101 -15.02 0.58 -18.21
CA LEU A 101 -15.76 0.34 -16.97
C LEU A 101 -15.73 -1.12 -16.48
N PRO A 102 -15.87 -2.16 -17.33
CA PRO A 102 -15.79 -3.54 -16.86
C PRO A 102 -14.43 -3.87 -16.23
N LYS A 103 -13.34 -3.35 -16.82
CA LYS A 103 -11.98 -3.53 -16.29
C LYS A 103 -11.79 -2.75 -14.99
N SER A 104 -12.25 -1.51 -14.94
CA SER A 104 -12.19 -0.69 -13.73
C SER A 104 -13.00 -1.31 -12.57
N LEU A 105 -14.19 -1.86 -12.85
CA LEU A 105 -14.99 -2.56 -11.85
C LEU A 105 -14.31 -3.84 -11.36
N ALA A 106 -13.75 -4.65 -12.28
CA ALA A 106 -13.01 -5.85 -11.90
C ALA A 106 -11.80 -5.51 -11.01
N THR A 107 -11.05 -4.49 -11.39
CA THR A 107 -9.94 -3.93 -10.60
C THR A 107 -10.41 -3.43 -9.23
N PHE A 108 -11.52 -2.69 -9.15
CA PHE A 108 -12.13 -2.23 -7.90
C PHE A 108 -12.62 -3.37 -7.00
N ASN A 109 -13.13 -4.45 -7.59
CA ASN A 109 -13.47 -5.66 -6.84
C ASN A 109 -12.23 -6.33 -6.26
N ARG A 110 -11.13 -6.38 -7.02
CA ARG A 110 -9.84 -6.97 -6.59
C ARG A 110 -9.04 -6.10 -5.62
N SER A 111 -9.18 -4.78 -5.66
CA SER A 111 -8.49 -3.85 -4.74
C SER A 111 -8.92 -4.02 -3.28
N ARG A 112 -9.93 -4.85 -3.01
CA ARG A 112 -10.35 -5.21 -1.64
C ARG A 112 -9.52 -6.34 -1.03
N GLU A 113 -8.82 -7.09 -1.87
CA GLU A 113 -7.98 -8.23 -1.47
C GLU A 113 -6.48 -7.93 -1.69
N THR A 114 -6.18 -6.77 -2.27
CA THR A 114 -4.83 -6.38 -2.69
C THR A 114 -4.65 -4.88 -2.48
N ASP A 115 -3.41 -4.41 -2.34
CA ASP A 115 -3.09 -2.97 -2.27
C ASP A 115 -3.20 -2.28 -3.65
N MET A 116 -3.90 -2.89 -4.61
CA MET A 116 -4.07 -2.35 -5.95
C MET A 116 -4.92 -1.08 -5.90
N LEU A 117 -4.43 0.01 -6.47
CA LEU A 117 -5.23 1.22 -6.62
C LEU A 117 -6.25 1.04 -7.74
N PRO A 118 -7.56 1.19 -7.47
CA PRO A 118 -8.56 0.86 -8.46
C PRO A 118 -8.73 1.93 -9.55
N PHE A 119 -8.28 3.15 -9.25
CA PHE A 119 -8.39 4.33 -10.10
C PHE A 119 -7.08 5.13 -10.02
N PRO A 120 -6.73 5.91 -11.06
CA PRO A 120 -5.53 6.72 -11.08
C PRO A 120 -5.64 7.99 -10.22
N ILE A 121 -5.93 7.85 -8.93
CA ILE A 121 -6.20 8.97 -8.00
C ILE A 121 -4.95 9.73 -7.55
N ASN A 122 -3.75 9.16 -7.78
CA ASN A 122 -2.46 9.72 -7.38
C ASN A 122 -1.73 10.44 -8.53
N ILE A 123 -2.47 10.79 -9.60
CA ILE A 123 -1.92 11.61 -10.68
C ILE A 123 -1.57 13.01 -10.20
N GLU A 124 -0.49 13.56 -10.74
CA GLU A 124 0.06 14.85 -10.36
C GLU A 124 0.09 15.86 -11.53
N PRO A 125 -1.08 16.36 -11.97
CA PRO A 125 -1.19 17.32 -13.07
C PRO A 125 -0.56 18.68 -12.75
N LYS A 126 -0.24 18.95 -11.47
CA LYS A 126 0.53 20.15 -11.09
C LYS A 126 2.02 20.00 -11.39
N MET A 127 2.54 18.79 -11.24
CA MET A 127 3.93 18.45 -11.49
C MET A 127 4.19 18.39 -13.00
N ARG A 128 3.46 17.52 -13.71
CA ARG A 128 3.58 17.37 -15.17
C ARG A 128 2.21 17.32 -15.82
N LEU A 129 2.03 18.14 -16.85
CA LEU A 129 0.84 18.11 -17.69
C LEU A 129 1.21 18.46 -19.14
N THR A 130 0.84 17.61 -20.06
CA THR A 130 0.70 17.95 -21.48
C THR A 130 -0.77 17.81 -21.84
N TYR A 131 -1.26 18.63 -22.76
CA TYR A 131 -2.63 18.50 -23.25
C TYR A 131 -2.72 18.94 -24.70
N SER A 132 -3.67 18.37 -25.42
CA SER A 132 -4.03 18.79 -26.77
C SER A 132 -5.53 18.66 -26.96
N GLN A 133 -6.13 19.65 -27.61
CA GLN A 133 -7.54 19.65 -27.95
C GLN A 133 -7.71 19.66 -29.46
N LYS A 134 -8.58 18.78 -29.96
CA LYS A 134 -9.01 18.73 -31.36
C LYS A 134 -10.54 18.70 -31.36
N LYS A 135 -11.16 19.87 -31.58
CA LYS A 135 -12.61 20.05 -31.49
C LYS A 135 -13.14 19.59 -30.11
N ASP A 136 -13.96 18.55 -30.11
CA ASP A 136 -14.63 17.90 -29.01
C ASP A 136 -13.80 16.81 -28.32
N ILE A 137 -12.55 16.59 -28.74
CA ILE A 137 -11.63 15.62 -28.14
C ILE A 137 -10.51 16.35 -27.41
N LEU A 138 -10.33 16.05 -26.14
CA LEU A 138 -9.24 16.56 -25.31
C LEU A 138 -8.40 15.38 -24.81
N THR A 139 -7.12 15.38 -25.15
CA THR A 139 -6.13 14.44 -24.62
C THR A 139 -5.29 15.15 -23.58
N ILE A 140 -5.15 14.55 -22.41
CA ILE A 140 -4.31 15.03 -21.31
C ILE A 140 -3.35 13.92 -20.92
N GLU A 141 -2.05 14.22 -20.82
CA GLU A 141 -1.10 13.35 -20.16
C GLU A 141 -0.57 13.97 -18.87
N THR A 142 -0.34 13.12 -17.88
CA THR A 142 0.23 13.51 -16.58
C THR A 142 1.00 12.32 -16.01
N ILE A 143 1.43 12.42 -14.75
CA ILE A 143 2.33 11.47 -14.13
C ILE A 143 1.79 11.01 -12.78
N THR A 144 2.02 9.74 -12.45
CA THR A 144 2.10 9.26 -11.06
C THR A 144 3.57 9.02 -10.76
N PRO A 145 4.24 9.82 -9.91
CA PRO A 145 5.64 9.61 -9.58
C PRO A 145 5.85 8.31 -8.82
N SER A 146 7.11 7.84 -8.75
CA SER A 146 7.45 6.67 -7.95
C SER A 146 7.22 6.92 -6.47
N ASN A 147 7.06 5.84 -5.72
CA ASN A 147 6.82 5.89 -4.29
C ASN A 147 7.77 4.99 -3.50
N ASP A 148 7.73 5.14 -2.18
CA ASP A 148 8.66 4.46 -1.27
C ASP A 148 8.32 2.96 -1.13
N MET A 149 7.23 2.49 -1.74
CA MET A 149 6.84 1.08 -1.82
C MET A 149 7.45 0.36 -3.03
N GLY A 150 8.31 1.05 -3.81
CA GLY A 150 8.95 0.49 -4.99
C GLY A 150 8.10 0.51 -6.25
N ASN A 151 6.96 1.22 -6.25
CA ASN A 151 6.21 1.42 -7.49
C ASN A 151 6.97 2.42 -8.38
N GLU A 152 7.12 2.05 -9.65
CA GLU A 152 7.76 2.88 -10.65
C GLU A 152 6.87 4.08 -11.02
N ALA A 153 7.48 5.12 -11.59
CA ALA A 153 6.73 6.23 -12.13
C ALA A 153 5.92 5.78 -13.35
N GLU A 154 4.70 6.29 -13.48
CA GLU A 154 3.83 6.00 -14.62
C GLU A 154 3.43 7.29 -15.34
N ILE A 155 3.43 7.25 -16.67
CA ILE A 155 2.78 8.28 -17.50
C ILE A 155 1.36 7.84 -17.78
N TRP A 156 0.42 8.71 -17.43
CA TRP A 156 -1.01 8.49 -17.58
C TRP A 156 -1.55 9.34 -18.72
N GLU A 157 -2.22 8.71 -19.69
CA GLU A 157 -2.98 9.37 -20.75
C GLU A 157 -4.48 9.27 -20.46
N PHE A 158 -5.18 10.39 -20.59
CA PHE A 158 -6.62 10.51 -20.47
C PHE A 158 -7.20 11.12 -21.73
N ILE A 159 -8.23 10.48 -22.28
CA ILE A 159 -8.99 10.99 -23.42
C ILE A 159 -10.37 11.40 -22.92
N PHE A 160 -10.77 12.62 -23.25
CA PHE A 160 -12.07 13.18 -22.95
C PHE A 160 -12.82 13.51 -24.23
N VAL A 161 -14.14 13.39 -24.17
CA VAL A 161 -15.06 13.85 -25.21
C VAL A 161 -16.01 14.89 -24.64
N TYR A 162 -16.26 15.97 -25.38
CA TYR A 162 -17.20 17.01 -25.00
C TYR A 162 -18.59 16.66 -25.51
N LYS A 163 -19.55 16.52 -24.59
CA LYS A 163 -20.95 16.19 -24.91
C LYS A 163 -21.86 16.81 -23.85
N ASP A 164 -22.97 17.40 -24.28
CA ASP A 164 -24.01 17.98 -23.42
C ASP A 164 -23.44 18.99 -22.38
N GLY A 165 -22.57 19.88 -22.84
CA GLY A 165 -21.99 20.96 -22.03
C GLY A 165 -20.84 20.52 -21.12
N LYS A 166 -20.33 19.29 -21.25
CA LYS A 166 -19.40 18.69 -20.29
C LYS A 166 -18.33 17.83 -20.97
N TRP A 167 -17.13 17.87 -20.39
CA TRP A 167 -16.07 16.91 -20.69
C TRP A 167 -16.30 15.61 -19.93
N LEU A 168 -16.44 14.51 -20.66
CA LEU A 168 -16.61 13.15 -20.15
C LEU A 168 -15.35 12.34 -20.41
N ILE A 169 -14.92 11.52 -19.45
CA ILE A 169 -13.80 10.59 -19.70
C ILE A 169 -14.25 9.52 -20.71
N ASP A 170 -13.49 9.38 -21.79
CA ASP A 170 -13.66 8.34 -22.81
C ASP A 170 -12.77 7.12 -22.54
N LYS A 171 -11.53 7.36 -22.09
CA LYS A 171 -10.53 6.33 -21.81
C LYS A 171 -9.44 6.87 -20.90
N TRP A 172 -8.81 5.97 -20.13
CA TRP A 172 -7.47 6.20 -19.60
C TRP A 172 -6.55 4.99 -19.84
N SER A 173 -5.25 5.25 -19.88
CA SER A 173 -4.20 4.22 -19.91
C SER A 173 -2.93 4.74 -19.26
N SER A 174 -2.10 3.83 -18.75
CA SER A 174 -0.77 4.15 -18.23
C SER A 174 0.31 3.30 -18.90
N HIS A 175 1.55 3.78 -18.79
CA HIS A 175 2.75 3.00 -19.05
C HIS A 175 3.91 3.48 -18.18
N THR A 176 4.83 2.58 -17.86
CA THR A 176 6.11 2.96 -17.25
C THR A 176 7.09 3.42 -18.34
N PRO A 177 7.59 4.66 -18.31
CA PRO A 177 8.65 5.08 -19.22
C PRO A 177 9.98 4.44 -18.83
N SER A 178 10.79 4.04 -19.81
CA SER A 178 12.17 3.55 -19.57
C SER A 178 13.11 4.65 -19.04
N ASP A 179 12.79 5.90 -19.37
CA ASP A 179 13.46 7.11 -18.89
C ASP A 179 12.43 8.24 -18.77
N LEU A 180 12.11 8.61 -17.52
CA LEU A 180 11.10 9.61 -17.22
C LEU A 180 11.50 11.03 -17.67
N LYS A 181 12.79 11.30 -17.81
CA LYS A 181 13.34 12.63 -18.11
C LYS A 181 12.74 13.71 -17.23
N LEU A 182 12.71 13.48 -15.93
CA LEU A 182 12.24 14.45 -14.94
C LEU A 182 13.09 15.72 -15.06
N THR A 183 12.44 16.87 -15.04
CA THR A 183 13.13 18.17 -14.95
C THR A 183 13.37 18.54 -13.48
N LYS A 184 14.24 19.52 -13.26
CA LYS A 184 14.53 20.04 -11.91
C LYS A 184 13.27 20.67 -11.30
N GLU A 185 12.49 21.39 -12.10
CA GLU A 185 11.26 22.05 -11.69
C GLU A 185 10.19 21.02 -11.28
N GLU A 186 10.05 19.94 -12.04
CA GLU A 186 9.16 18.82 -11.69
C GLU A 186 9.64 18.10 -10.43
N ALA A 187 10.96 17.89 -10.27
CA ALA A 187 11.51 17.31 -9.05
C ALA A 187 11.23 18.19 -7.82
N SER A 188 11.34 19.52 -7.95
CA SER A 188 11.00 20.46 -6.89
C SER A 188 9.50 20.42 -6.55
N GLU A 189 8.63 20.39 -7.57
CA GLU A 189 7.18 20.30 -7.35
C GLU A 189 6.80 18.95 -6.73
N PHE A 190 7.43 17.86 -7.14
CA PHE A 190 7.25 16.54 -6.57
C PHE A 190 7.57 16.51 -5.06
N LEU A 191 8.67 17.14 -4.65
CA LEU A 191 8.99 17.26 -3.22
C LEU A 191 7.91 18.06 -2.46
N LYS A 192 7.38 19.14 -3.02
CA LYS A 192 6.27 19.87 -2.37
C LYS A 192 5.03 19.00 -2.23
N ILE A 193 4.69 18.21 -3.25
CA ILE A 193 3.58 17.25 -3.23
C ILE A 193 3.78 16.22 -2.12
N ARG A 194 5.01 15.73 -1.92
CA ARG A 194 5.37 14.79 -0.85
C ARG A 194 5.46 15.42 0.54
N GLY A 195 5.15 16.71 0.66
CA GLY A 195 5.05 17.42 1.93
C GLY A 195 6.37 18.04 2.42
N PHE A 196 7.43 17.99 1.61
CA PHE A 196 8.67 18.68 1.92
C PHE A 196 8.46 20.21 1.88
N LYS A 197 9.04 20.93 2.83
CA LYS A 197 8.88 22.38 3.02
C LYS A 197 10.21 23.08 2.87
N ASN A 198 10.24 24.21 2.16
CA ASN A 198 11.45 25.02 1.97
C ASN A 198 12.63 24.20 1.40
N VAL A 199 12.37 23.44 0.34
CA VAL A 199 13.39 22.68 -0.37
C VAL A 199 14.20 23.60 -1.28
N ASP A 200 15.50 23.72 -1.02
CA ASP A 200 16.43 24.48 -1.85
C ASP A 200 17.20 23.55 -2.78
N PHE A 201 17.26 23.90 -4.06
CA PHE A 201 18.09 23.17 -5.01
C PHE A 201 19.58 23.43 -4.73
N VAL A 202 20.38 22.37 -4.72
CA VAL A 202 21.81 22.43 -4.46
C VAL A 202 22.61 22.24 -5.74
N LYS A 203 22.47 21.08 -6.41
CA LYS A 203 23.24 20.72 -7.60
C LYS A 203 22.60 19.58 -8.40
N GLU A 204 23.09 19.38 -9.62
CA GLU A 204 22.85 18.16 -10.38
C GLU A 204 24.01 17.17 -10.16
N GLU A 205 23.71 15.89 -10.01
CA GLU A 205 24.69 14.82 -9.87
C GLU A 205 24.59 13.83 -11.04
N HIS A 206 25.75 13.40 -11.54
CA HIS A 206 25.89 12.54 -12.73
C HIS A 206 26.75 11.29 -12.46
N SER A 207 26.85 10.86 -11.20
CA SER A 207 27.57 9.65 -10.77
C SER A 207 26.78 8.34 -11.06
N GLY A 208 25.99 8.34 -12.13
CA GLY A 208 24.98 7.35 -12.47
C GLY A 208 23.85 7.98 -13.30
N ASP A 209 22.62 7.47 -13.16
CA ASP A 209 21.43 8.16 -13.66
C ASP A 209 21.37 9.59 -13.04
N LYS A 210 20.99 10.58 -13.85
CA LYS A 210 21.00 12.01 -13.45
C LYS A 210 20.13 12.20 -12.21
N LYS A 211 20.62 12.94 -11.20
CA LYS A 211 19.86 13.26 -9.98
C LYS A 211 19.86 14.75 -9.68
N TYR A 212 18.76 15.22 -9.09
CA TYR A 212 18.63 16.57 -8.56
C TYR A 212 18.78 16.53 -7.05
N ILE A 213 19.79 17.23 -6.53
CA ILE A 213 20.06 17.31 -5.10
C ILE A 213 19.37 18.55 -4.53
N PHE A 214 18.53 18.33 -3.53
CA PHE A 214 17.84 19.35 -2.75
C PHE A 214 18.26 19.27 -1.28
N LYS A 215 18.08 20.38 -0.58
CA LYS A 215 18.28 20.48 0.86
C LYS A 215 16.99 20.92 1.53
N GLU A 216 16.57 20.18 2.54
CA GLU A 216 15.50 20.55 3.47
C GLU A 216 16.11 20.61 4.87
N ASN A 217 16.27 21.83 5.43
CA ASN A 217 16.95 22.03 6.71
C ASN A 217 18.37 21.42 6.71
N THR A 218 18.63 20.39 7.51
CA THR A 218 19.91 19.67 7.58
C THR A 218 19.96 18.43 6.69
N ARG A 219 18.86 18.08 6.01
CA ARG A 219 18.72 16.85 5.23
C ARG A 219 19.02 17.11 3.76
N SER A 220 19.87 16.27 3.18
CA SER A 220 20.09 16.21 1.73
C SER A 220 19.16 15.17 1.11
N ILE A 221 18.47 15.54 0.05
CA ILE A 221 17.48 14.73 -0.67
C ILE A 221 17.92 14.67 -2.13
N ALA A 222 18.05 13.48 -2.72
CA ALA A 222 18.15 13.34 -4.17
C ALA A 222 16.85 12.83 -4.76
N VAL A 223 16.46 13.42 -5.89
CA VAL A 223 15.42 12.92 -6.76
C VAL A 223 16.06 12.43 -8.04
N ASP A 224 15.86 11.15 -8.35
CA ASP A 224 16.37 10.52 -9.56
C ASP A 224 15.58 10.99 -10.80
N ALA A 225 16.25 11.50 -11.83
CA ALA A 225 15.59 12.09 -12.99
C ALA A 225 14.95 11.04 -13.92
N LYS A 226 15.43 9.80 -13.87
CA LYS A 226 14.94 8.72 -14.73
C LYS A 226 13.76 7.99 -14.11
N THR A 227 13.72 7.89 -12.78
CA THR A 227 12.74 7.07 -12.05
C THR A 227 11.86 7.86 -11.09
N SER A 228 12.15 9.14 -10.84
CA SER A 228 11.61 9.98 -9.75
C SER A 228 11.86 9.45 -8.34
N ALA A 229 12.67 8.40 -8.17
CA ALA A 229 12.93 7.82 -6.84
C ALA A 229 13.61 8.84 -5.93
N ILE A 230 13.15 8.91 -4.67
CA ILE A 230 13.72 9.77 -3.65
C ILE A 230 14.72 8.96 -2.83
N THR A 231 15.92 9.50 -2.64
CA THR A 231 16.91 8.95 -1.69
C THR A 231 17.32 10.02 -0.69
N TYR A 232 17.48 9.60 0.57
CA TYR A 232 17.75 10.48 1.70
C TYR A 232 19.17 10.36 2.20
N ASP A 233 19.63 11.42 2.89
CA ASP A 233 20.83 11.39 3.74
C ASP A 233 22.08 10.93 2.97
N ILE A 234 22.25 11.50 1.78
CA ILE A 234 23.41 11.28 0.93
C ILE A 234 24.63 11.85 1.67
N ASN A 235 25.32 10.98 2.40
CA ASN A 235 26.54 11.32 3.10
C ASN A 235 27.59 11.86 2.11
N GLU A 236 27.91 13.16 2.21
CA GLU A 236 29.03 13.78 1.49
C GLU A 236 30.41 13.22 1.91
N GLN A 237 30.48 12.26 2.85
CA GLN A 237 31.74 11.75 3.41
C GLN A 237 32.18 10.37 2.90
N LYS A 238 31.56 9.77 1.88
CA LYS A 238 31.99 8.47 1.33
C LYS A 238 32.79 8.51 0.02
N GLN A 239 33.21 9.68 -0.46
CA GLN A 239 34.05 9.79 -1.67
C GLN A 239 35.53 10.14 -1.44
N GLU A 240 35.97 10.50 -0.23
CA GLU A 240 37.39 10.76 0.03
C GLU A 240 38.20 9.55 0.58
N LYS A 241 37.54 8.47 1.04
CA LYS A 241 38.26 7.27 1.52
C LYS A 241 38.61 6.25 0.43
N VAL A 242 37.91 6.25 -0.71
CA VAL A 242 38.18 5.30 -1.81
C VAL A 242 39.38 5.74 -2.68
N ALA A 243 39.81 7.00 -2.57
CA ALA A 243 40.93 7.54 -3.35
C ALA A 243 42.33 7.33 -2.71
N LYS A 244 42.42 6.76 -1.49
CA LYS A 244 43.71 6.60 -0.78
C LYS A 244 44.15 5.15 -0.49
N GLU A 245 43.34 4.14 -0.81
CA GLU A 245 43.72 2.72 -0.57
C GLU A 245 44.19 1.96 -1.83
N ASN A 246 44.11 2.55 -3.03
CA ASN A 246 44.59 1.92 -4.28
C ASN A 246 46.08 2.21 -4.61
N SER A 247 46.95 2.23 -3.60
CA SER A 247 48.40 2.20 -3.84
C SER A 247 49.13 1.49 -2.71
N SER A 248 49.09 0.16 -2.71
CA SER A 248 50.25 -0.71 -2.45
C SER A 248 49.79 -2.16 -2.40
N GLN A 249 50.03 -2.87 -3.50
CA GLN A 249 49.97 -4.33 -3.55
C GLN A 249 51.42 -4.82 -3.60
N GLY A 250 51.80 -5.76 -2.73
CA GLY A 250 53.13 -6.37 -2.79
C GLY A 250 53.47 -7.37 -1.67
N GLN A 251 53.29 -8.66 -2.01
CA GLN A 251 54.06 -9.85 -1.60
C GLN A 251 53.73 -10.64 -0.30
N GLU A 252 53.27 -11.89 -0.53
CA GLU A 252 53.85 -13.20 -0.11
C GLU A 252 54.43 -13.32 1.32
N THR A 253 54.20 -14.33 2.17
CA THR A 253 54.20 -15.80 1.99
C THR A 253 53.93 -16.53 3.34
N VAL A 254 53.22 -17.67 3.28
CA VAL A 254 53.30 -18.96 4.05
C VAL A 254 53.71 -19.04 5.56
N LYS A 255 52.87 -19.68 6.41
CA LYS A 255 53.08 -20.98 7.13
C LYS A 255 52.32 -21.13 8.47
N GLU A 256 51.71 -22.32 8.61
CA GLU A 256 51.49 -23.22 9.78
C GLU A 256 52.19 -22.83 11.12
N ASP A 257 51.75 -23.18 12.34
CA ASP A 257 51.11 -24.41 12.82
C ASP A 257 50.74 -24.31 14.35
N ASN A 258 49.90 -25.25 14.82
CA ASN A 258 49.86 -25.92 16.17
C ASN A 258 49.54 -25.13 17.49
N VAL A 259 48.47 -25.49 18.26
CA VAL A 259 48.37 -26.50 19.38
C VAL A 259 48.93 -25.96 20.72
N SER A 260 48.42 -26.20 21.93
CA SER A 260 47.32 -26.97 22.51
C SER A 260 47.29 -26.70 24.03
N SER A 261 46.24 -27.22 24.69
CA SER A 261 46.20 -27.85 26.02
C SER A 261 46.00 -26.97 27.27
N GLN A 262 44.89 -27.15 28.02
CA GLN A 262 44.61 -28.19 29.06
C GLN A 262 45.38 -27.85 30.36
N VAL A 263 44.82 -27.83 31.58
CA VAL A 263 44.31 -28.96 32.37
C VAL A 263 43.67 -28.42 33.68
N THR A 264 42.68 -29.17 34.14
CA THR A 264 41.92 -29.26 35.40
C THR A 264 42.66 -29.23 36.74
N SER A 265 41.92 -28.96 37.83
CA SER A 265 41.93 -29.80 39.04
C SER A 265 40.65 -29.64 39.90
N LYS A 266 40.22 -30.76 40.50
CA LYS A 266 39.06 -31.00 41.37
C LYS A 266 39.48 -30.98 42.84
N GLU A 267 38.57 -30.67 43.78
CA GLU A 267 38.27 -31.56 44.93
C GLU A 267 36.97 -31.20 45.71
N GLU A 268 36.38 -32.24 46.30
CA GLU A 268 35.04 -32.37 46.93
C GLU A 268 35.02 -31.94 48.42
N LYS A 269 33.91 -31.52 49.06
CA LYS A 269 32.91 -32.40 49.73
C LYS A 269 31.73 -31.62 50.35
N LYS A 270 30.51 -32.02 49.95
CA LYS A 270 29.29 -32.40 50.74
C LYS A 270 28.76 -31.52 51.91
N ILE A 271 27.57 -30.92 51.72
CA ILE A 271 26.25 -31.14 52.42
C ILE A 271 25.42 -29.84 52.42
N THR A 272 24.33 -29.81 51.63
CA THR A 272 23.01 -29.27 52.05
C THR A 272 21.95 -29.70 51.04
N LYS A 273 21.02 -30.58 51.46
CA LYS A 273 19.97 -31.19 50.62
C LYS A 273 18.76 -30.28 50.40
N GLU A 274 18.91 -28.98 50.67
CA GLU A 274 17.89 -27.94 50.43
C GLU A 274 18.31 -26.97 49.30
N SER A 275 19.55 -27.07 48.80
CA SER A 275 20.07 -26.20 47.73
C SER A 275 19.87 -26.76 46.31
N SER A 276 19.52 -28.04 46.15
CA SER A 276 19.46 -28.69 44.82
C SER A 276 18.13 -28.48 44.08
N THR A 277 17.07 -28.09 44.79
CA THR A 277 15.73 -27.88 44.22
C THR A 277 15.65 -26.52 43.53
N ALA A 278 15.96 -25.42 44.23
CA ALA A 278 15.99 -24.08 43.63
C ALA A 278 16.97 -23.96 42.43
N ALA A 279 18.02 -24.80 42.41
CA ALA A 279 18.95 -24.90 41.29
C ALA A 279 18.30 -25.48 40.01
N GLY A 280 17.36 -26.43 40.14
CA GLY A 280 16.68 -27.07 39.02
C GLY A 280 15.77 -26.11 38.25
N LYS A 281 14.93 -25.36 38.97
CA LYS A 281 14.08 -24.32 38.39
C LYS A 281 14.89 -23.22 37.70
N THR A 282 15.92 -22.71 38.39
CA THR A 282 16.79 -21.66 37.85
C THR A 282 17.50 -22.13 36.58
N LYS A 283 18.01 -23.36 36.57
CA LYS A 283 18.62 -23.95 35.39
C LYS A 283 17.63 -24.05 34.23
N ALA A 284 16.42 -24.56 34.48
CA ALA A 284 15.40 -24.68 33.44
C ALA A 284 15.00 -23.32 32.85
N LEU A 285 14.86 -22.27 33.68
CA LEU A 285 14.59 -20.90 33.20
C LEU A 285 15.74 -20.35 32.35
N ASN A 286 16.99 -20.60 32.74
CA ASN A 286 18.15 -20.20 31.94
C ASN A 286 18.18 -20.94 30.60
N GLU A 287 17.82 -22.23 30.58
CA GLU A 287 17.68 -23.00 29.34
C GLU A 287 16.57 -22.43 28.44
N LEU A 288 15.43 -22.01 29.02
CA LEU A 288 14.36 -21.35 28.24
C LEU A 288 14.82 -20.01 27.66
N SER A 289 15.50 -19.19 28.44
CA SER A 289 16.06 -17.92 27.96
C SER A 289 17.13 -18.13 26.88
N ALA A 290 17.95 -19.17 27.01
CA ALA A 290 18.91 -19.54 25.97
C ALA A 290 18.21 -20.01 24.68
N LEU A 291 17.06 -20.69 24.81
CA LEU A 291 16.26 -21.16 23.69
C LEU A 291 15.65 -20.01 22.90
N GLU A 292 15.25 -18.91 23.55
CA GLU A 292 14.79 -17.70 22.87
C GLU A 292 15.84 -17.13 21.91
N ASN A 293 17.12 -17.22 22.27
CA ASN A 293 18.22 -16.76 21.40
C ASN A 293 18.52 -17.72 20.24
N GLN A 294 17.92 -18.92 20.23
CA GLN A 294 18.04 -19.89 19.13
C GLN A 294 16.86 -19.80 18.15
N GLU A 295 15.87 -18.95 18.45
CA GLU A 295 14.79 -18.69 17.53
C GLU A 295 15.33 -18.02 16.26
N THR A 296 14.83 -18.47 15.12
CA THR A 296 15.11 -17.83 13.84
C THR A 296 14.21 -16.61 13.70
N HIS A 297 14.79 -15.47 13.32
CA HIS A 297 14.13 -14.19 13.05
C HIS A 297 14.67 -13.58 11.76
N ALA A 298 14.53 -14.30 10.64
CA ALA A 298 15.04 -13.84 9.35
C ALA A 298 14.04 -12.89 8.68
N ASN A 299 14.55 -11.90 7.94
CA ASN A 299 13.70 -11.11 7.07
C ASN A 299 13.40 -11.94 5.81
N VAL A 300 12.30 -12.68 5.84
CA VAL A 300 11.88 -13.61 4.78
C VAL A 300 10.95 -12.93 3.77
N ALA A 301 11.02 -13.35 2.50
CA ALA A 301 10.37 -12.67 1.39
C ALA A 301 8.98 -13.23 1.02
N SER A 302 8.58 -14.40 1.55
CA SER A 302 7.31 -15.05 1.19
C SER A 302 6.54 -15.59 2.39
N ASP A 303 5.21 -15.66 2.28
CA ASP A 303 4.32 -16.24 3.30
C ASP A 303 4.71 -17.68 3.69
N ASN A 304 5.22 -18.48 2.74
CA ASN A 304 5.67 -19.84 3.03
C ASN A 304 6.94 -19.86 3.85
N ASP A 305 7.86 -18.94 3.59
CA ASP A 305 9.11 -18.82 4.36
C ASP A 305 8.82 -18.35 5.79
N ILE A 306 7.87 -17.42 5.96
CA ILE A 306 7.38 -16.98 7.28
C ILE A 306 6.82 -18.18 8.06
N VAL A 307 5.91 -18.96 7.43
CA VAL A 307 5.33 -20.15 8.08
C VAL A 307 6.40 -21.17 8.44
N ASN A 308 7.37 -21.44 7.56
CA ASN A 308 8.45 -22.39 7.83
C ASN A 308 9.34 -21.94 8.99
N GLU A 309 9.65 -20.65 9.09
CA GLU A 309 10.40 -20.08 10.22
C GLU A 309 9.64 -20.28 11.54
N ILE A 310 8.35 -19.93 11.55
CA ILE A 310 7.51 -20.07 12.76
C ILE A 310 7.36 -21.55 13.15
N GLU A 311 7.15 -22.46 12.20
CA GLU A 311 7.07 -23.89 12.48
C GLU A 311 8.40 -24.45 13.00
N GLY A 312 9.55 -23.97 12.48
CA GLY A 312 10.87 -24.34 13.00
C GLY A 312 11.06 -23.88 14.45
N ASN A 313 10.65 -22.64 14.77
CA ASN A 313 10.64 -22.14 16.14
C ASN A 313 9.65 -22.95 17.01
N TYR A 314 8.47 -23.29 16.50
CA TYR A 314 7.52 -24.15 17.20
C TYR A 314 8.14 -25.51 17.56
N GLU A 315 8.82 -26.19 16.64
CA GLU A 315 9.46 -27.48 16.91
C GLU A 315 10.51 -27.40 18.02
N LEU A 316 11.31 -26.34 18.01
CA LEU A 316 12.27 -26.02 19.08
C LEU A 316 11.59 -25.98 20.46
N TRP A 317 10.48 -25.24 20.55
CA TRP A 317 9.73 -25.10 21.81
C TRP A 317 8.94 -26.34 22.20
N ASP A 318 8.38 -27.08 21.23
CA ASP A 318 7.63 -28.32 21.51
C ASP A 318 8.56 -29.43 22.03
N ASN A 319 9.76 -29.54 21.45
CA ASN A 319 10.81 -30.42 21.98
C ASN A 319 11.15 -30.05 23.42
N LYS A 320 11.35 -28.75 23.70
CA LYS A 320 11.64 -28.30 25.08
C LYS A 320 10.49 -28.55 26.04
N LEU A 321 9.24 -28.35 25.59
CA LEU A 321 8.05 -28.63 26.37
C LEU A 321 8.00 -30.11 26.80
N ASN A 322 8.31 -31.01 25.87
CA ASN A 322 8.33 -32.45 26.11
C ASN A 322 9.46 -32.85 27.09
N GLU A 323 10.63 -32.22 27.03
CA GLU A 323 11.72 -32.41 28.00
C GLU A 323 11.30 -31.98 29.42
N ILE A 324 10.71 -30.78 29.54
CA ILE A 324 10.23 -30.21 30.81
C ILE A 324 9.17 -31.12 31.41
N TYR A 325 8.18 -31.51 30.62
CA TYR A 325 7.10 -32.40 31.06
C TYR A 325 7.64 -33.79 31.49
N SER A 326 8.63 -34.32 30.77
CA SER A 326 9.30 -35.58 31.14
C SER A 326 10.08 -35.47 32.44
N THR A 327 10.73 -34.33 32.69
CA THR A 327 11.41 -34.04 33.94
C THR A 327 10.43 -33.93 35.11
N LEU A 328 9.30 -33.26 34.91
CA LEU A 328 8.23 -33.18 35.91
C LEU A 328 7.66 -34.57 36.23
N LYS A 329 7.49 -35.42 35.22
CA LYS A 329 7.05 -36.82 35.40
C LYS A 329 7.97 -37.64 36.32
N SER A 330 9.28 -37.43 36.22
CA SER A 330 10.26 -38.20 37.00
C SER A 330 10.52 -37.63 38.40
N THR A 331 10.22 -36.34 38.62
CA THR A 331 10.56 -35.63 39.86
C THR A 331 9.36 -35.40 40.78
N MET A 332 8.15 -35.31 40.24
CA MET A 332 6.94 -35.10 41.03
C MET A 332 6.41 -36.40 41.64
N SER A 333 5.68 -36.29 42.75
CA SER A 333 4.89 -37.43 43.27
C SER A 333 3.83 -37.87 42.24
N PRO A 334 3.44 -39.16 42.22
CA PRO A 334 2.43 -39.67 41.29
C PRO A 334 1.12 -38.86 41.25
N ASP A 335 0.58 -38.48 42.41
CA ASP A 335 -0.69 -37.75 42.49
C ASP A 335 -0.58 -36.34 41.90
N ALA A 336 0.50 -35.62 42.24
CA ALA A 336 0.76 -34.30 41.68
C ALA A 336 0.98 -34.34 40.17
N PHE A 337 1.70 -35.35 39.66
CA PHE A 337 1.88 -35.52 38.23
C PHE A 337 0.58 -35.91 37.52
N GLN A 338 -0.27 -36.73 38.14
CA GLN A 338 -1.57 -37.09 37.57
C GLN A 338 -2.49 -35.86 37.43
N SER A 339 -2.44 -34.94 38.40
CA SER A 339 -3.11 -33.63 38.30
C SER A 339 -2.55 -32.79 37.14
N LEU A 340 -1.22 -32.69 37.03
CA LEU A 340 -0.54 -32.00 35.93
C LEU A 340 -0.90 -32.59 34.56
N LYS A 341 -0.94 -33.92 34.43
CA LYS A 341 -1.30 -34.63 33.20
C LYS A 341 -2.70 -34.26 32.72
N THR A 342 -3.67 -34.19 33.61
CA THR A 342 -5.03 -33.74 33.28
C THR A 342 -5.03 -32.31 32.74
N LYS A 343 -4.28 -31.40 33.37
CA LYS A 343 -4.13 -30.01 32.90
C LYS A 343 -3.43 -29.94 31.54
N GLN A 344 -2.41 -30.76 31.32
CA GLN A 344 -1.67 -30.81 30.06
C GLN A 344 -2.56 -31.28 28.91
N ILE A 345 -3.39 -32.31 29.12
CA ILE A 345 -4.35 -32.80 28.11
C ILE A 345 -5.38 -31.70 27.77
N ALA A 346 -5.91 -31.01 28.79
CA ALA A 346 -6.85 -29.91 28.58
C ALA A 346 -6.21 -28.76 27.77
N TRP A 347 -4.98 -28.40 28.11
CA TRP A 347 -4.21 -27.38 27.39
C TRP A 347 -3.96 -27.76 25.92
N VAL A 348 -3.58 -29.01 25.63
CA VAL A 348 -3.41 -29.48 24.23
C VAL A 348 -4.73 -29.33 23.47
N LYS A 349 -5.86 -29.74 24.07
CA LYS A 349 -7.17 -29.62 23.43
C LYS A 349 -7.54 -28.17 23.13
N GLU A 350 -7.24 -27.25 24.05
CA GLU A 350 -7.45 -25.81 23.84
C GLU A 350 -6.58 -25.27 22.70
N LYS A 351 -5.27 -25.59 22.71
CA LYS A 351 -4.32 -25.19 21.66
C LYS A 351 -4.80 -25.64 20.28
N GLU A 352 -5.08 -26.92 20.12
CA GLU A 352 -5.54 -27.48 18.83
C GLU A 352 -6.87 -26.86 18.38
N SER A 353 -7.77 -26.54 19.31
CA SER A 353 -9.03 -25.88 18.97
C SER A 353 -8.81 -24.45 18.47
N LYS A 354 -7.91 -23.66 19.08
CA LYS A 354 -7.60 -22.29 18.64
C LYS A 354 -6.89 -22.28 17.29
N VAL A 355 -5.86 -23.11 17.15
CA VAL A 355 -5.09 -23.26 15.90
C VAL A 355 -6.02 -23.67 14.76
N LYS A 356 -6.94 -24.62 14.99
CA LYS A 356 -7.92 -25.03 13.99
C LYS A 356 -8.92 -23.92 13.63
N ALA A 357 -9.41 -23.18 14.62
CA ALA A 357 -10.35 -22.08 14.39
C ALA A 357 -9.72 -21.01 13.48
N ILE A 358 -8.48 -20.61 13.77
CA ILE A 358 -7.72 -19.67 12.93
C ILE A 358 -7.48 -20.26 11.54
N GLY A 359 -6.93 -21.47 11.46
CA GLY A 359 -6.57 -22.11 10.18
C GLY A 359 -7.76 -22.42 9.25
N THR A 360 -8.99 -22.42 9.78
CA THR A 360 -10.22 -22.65 9.00
C THR A 360 -11.00 -21.38 8.70
N ASP A 361 -10.55 -20.21 9.17
CA ASP A 361 -11.20 -18.93 8.83
C ASP A 361 -11.04 -18.60 7.34
N THR A 362 -12.14 -18.65 6.60
CA THR A 362 -12.16 -18.35 5.17
C THR A 362 -12.00 -16.85 4.89
N ASN A 363 -12.22 -15.98 5.88
CA ASN A 363 -12.08 -14.55 5.73
C ASN A 363 -10.62 -14.10 5.70
N ASN A 364 -9.70 -14.86 6.32
CA ASN A 364 -8.33 -14.39 6.57
C ASN A 364 -7.25 -14.90 5.58
N GLY A 365 -7.66 -15.28 4.36
CA GLY A 365 -6.75 -15.47 3.21
C GLY A 365 -5.59 -16.43 3.48
N THR A 366 -4.39 -16.09 3.01
CA THR A 366 -3.13 -16.81 3.33
C THR A 366 -2.62 -16.51 4.74
N MET A 367 -2.97 -15.35 5.30
CA MET A 367 -2.58 -14.90 6.65
C MET A 367 -3.01 -15.88 7.74
N ARG A 368 -4.15 -16.57 7.56
CA ARG A 368 -4.59 -17.63 8.50
C ARG A 368 -3.55 -18.72 8.75
N ARG A 369 -2.65 -18.99 7.79
CA ARG A 369 -1.57 -19.97 7.97
C ARG A 369 -0.50 -19.44 8.91
N ILE A 370 -0.09 -18.19 8.71
CA ILE A 370 0.89 -17.50 9.55
C ILE A 370 0.32 -17.40 10.97
N GLU A 371 -0.89 -16.87 11.13
CA GLU A 371 -1.53 -16.70 12.44
C GLU A 371 -1.74 -18.04 13.18
N ALA A 372 -2.14 -19.09 12.48
CA ALA A 372 -2.31 -20.42 13.08
C ALA A 372 -0.97 -20.98 13.59
N SER A 373 0.10 -20.85 12.80
CA SER A 373 1.45 -21.25 13.20
C SER A 373 1.97 -20.38 14.36
N GLU A 374 1.72 -19.07 14.35
CA GLU A 374 2.11 -18.17 15.43
C GLU A 374 1.40 -18.52 16.74
N GLU A 375 0.08 -18.76 16.71
CA GLU A 375 -0.68 -19.13 17.90
C GLU A 375 -0.17 -20.46 18.48
N LYS A 376 0.09 -21.43 17.61
CA LYS A 376 0.68 -22.73 17.97
C LYS A 376 2.04 -22.57 18.65
N TYR A 377 2.93 -21.75 18.09
CA TYR A 377 4.22 -21.41 18.66
C TYR A 377 4.09 -20.67 20.01
N LYS A 378 3.33 -19.57 20.07
CA LYS A 378 3.16 -18.72 21.26
C LYS A 378 2.59 -19.51 22.44
N MET A 379 1.55 -20.30 22.21
CA MET A 379 0.94 -21.13 23.25
C MET A 379 1.94 -22.16 23.80
N THR A 380 2.75 -22.76 22.93
CA THR A 380 3.75 -23.79 23.31
C THR A 380 4.88 -23.16 24.13
N LYS A 381 5.43 -22.02 23.69
CA LYS A 381 6.42 -21.24 24.45
C LYS A 381 5.91 -20.82 25.82
N ALA A 382 4.71 -20.25 25.89
CA ALA A 382 4.08 -19.85 27.15
C ALA A 382 3.90 -21.05 28.10
N ARG A 383 3.54 -22.22 27.57
CA ARG A 383 3.38 -23.44 28.37
C ARG A 383 4.69 -23.92 28.97
N CYS A 384 5.82 -23.82 28.26
CA CYS A 384 7.14 -24.13 28.82
C CYS A 384 7.42 -23.30 30.08
N TYR A 385 7.19 -21.98 30.01
CA TYR A 385 7.37 -21.10 31.15
C TYR A 385 6.38 -21.41 32.29
N GLU A 386 5.13 -21.71 31.98
CA GLU A 386 4.13 -22.09 33.00
C GLU A 386 4.56 -23.36 33.75
N LEU A 387 5.03 -24.38 33.03
CA LEU A 387 5.47 -25.64 33.62
C LEU A 387 6.67 -25.45 34.55
N VAL A 388 7.68 -24.71 34.10
CA VAL A 388 8.87 -24.42 34.92
C VAL A 388 8.51 -23.57 36.13
N ASN A 389 7.74 -22.49 35.94
CA ASN A 389 7.42 -21.57 37.02
C ASN A 389 6.47 -22.16 38.07
N GLY A 390 5.50 -22.97 37.64
CA GLY A 390 4.45 -23.50 38.49
C GLY A 390 4.74 -24.86 39.11
N TYR A 391 5.64 -25.66 38.53
CA TYR A 391 5.80 -27.07 38.93
C TYR A 391 7.24 -27.50 39.19
N MET A 392 8.25 -26.74 38.76
CA MET A 392 9.64 -27.01 39.16
C MET A 392 9.96 -26.26 40.46
N ASN A 393 10.46 -27.00 41.45
CA ASN A 393 10.87 -26.49 42.77
C ASN A 393 12.38 -26.47 42.89
#